data_AF-A0A950KV24-F1
#
_entry.id   AF-A0A950KV24-F1
#
_cell.length_a   1.000
_cell.length_b   1.000
_cell.length_c   1.000
_cell.angle_alpha   90.00
_cell.angle_beta   90.00
_cell.angle_gamma   90.00
#
_symmetry.space_group_name_H-M   'P 1'
#
loop_
_entity.id
_entity.type
_entity.pdbx_description
1 polymer ?
#
loop_
_entity_poly.entity_id
_entity_poly.type
_entity_poly.pdbx_seq_one_letter_code
_entity_poly.pdbx_strand_id
1 'polypeptide(L)' 'LPAGARRLKQKAQGILATIVNGEVVLRNNEHTGALPGRLLRGPLATA' A
#
# COMPACT_ATOMS: atom_id res chain seq x y z
N LEU A 1 -9.90 16.91 4.46
CA LEU A 1 -10.68 17.05 3.20
C LEU A 1 -10.54 18.50 2.74
N PRO A 2 -10.90 18.90 1.52
CA PRO A 2 -10.69 20.27 1.02
C PRO A 2 -11.15 21.39 1.98
N ALA A 3 -12.10 21.12 2.88
CA ALA A 3 -12.55 22.01 3.97
C ALA A 3 -12.07 21.58 5.39
N GLY A 4 -10.87 21.00 5.53
CA GLY A 4 -10.28 20.62 6.82
C GLY A 4 -10.86 19.37 7.51
N ALA A 5 -12.01 18.85 7.06
CA ALA A 5 -12.63 17.68 7.68
C ALA A 5 -11.72 16.44 7.72
N ARG A 6 -11.78 15.67 8.82
CA ARG A 6 -10.96 14.46 9.03
C ARG A 6 -11.37 13.36 8.04
N ARG A 7 -10.38 12.63 7.53
CA ARG A 7 -10.64 11.37 6.81
C ARG A 7 -10.85 10.26 7.82
N LEU A 8 -12.02 9.62 7.79
CA LEU A 8 -12.21 8.34 8.50
C LEU A 8 -11.38 7.28 7.77
N LYS A 9 -10.46 6.64 8.48
CA LYS A 9 -9.71 5.49 7.98
C LYS A 9 -10.05 4.29 8.84
N GLN A 10 -10.91 3.42 8.32
CA GLN A 10 -11.18 2.12 8.92
C GLN A 10 -10.27 1.09 8.23
N LYS A 11 -9.45 0.40 9.01
CA LYS A 11 -8.54 -0.62 8.50
C LYS A 11 -9.22 -2.00 8.49
N ALA A 12 -8.82 -2.87 7.58
CA ALA A 12 -9.30 -4.24 7.53
C ALA A 12 -8.71 -5.08 8.68
N GLN A 13 -9.41 -6.15 9.06
CA GLN A 13 -8.90 -7.18 9.98
C GLN A 13 -8.53 -8.43 9.17
N GLY A 14 -7.60 -9.24 9.69
CA GLY A 14 -7.21 -10.50 9.06
C GLY A 14 -6.15 -10.40 7.94
N ILE A 15 -5.74 -9.20 7.54
CA ILE A 15 -4.62 -9.01 6.60
C ILE A 15 -3.33 -8.78 7.39
N LEU A 16 -2.47 -9.81 7.43
CA LEU A 16 -1.22 -9.78 8.18
C LEU A 16 -0.20 -8.82 7.57
N ALA A 17 -0.03 -8.88 6.24
CA ALA A 17 0.90 -8.06 5.51
C ALA A 17 0.43 -7.78 4.08
N THR A 18 0.89 -6.66 3.53
CA THR A 18 0.79 -6.34 2.10
C THR A 18 2.20 -6.23 1.55
N ILE A 19 2.46 -6.91 0.44
CA ILE A 19 3.79 -7.00 -0.18
C ILE A 19 3.70 -6.44 -1.60
N VAL A 20 4.66 -5.61 -1.98
CA VAL A 20 4.80 -5.05 -3.32
C VAL A 20 6.25 -5.24 -3.76
N ASN A 21 6.46 -5.86 -4.92
CA ASN A 21 7.79 -6.13 -5.50
C ASN A 21 8.78 -6.79 -4.52
N GLY A 22 8.29 -7.68 -3.65
CA GLY A 22 9.10 -8.41 -2.66
C GLY A 22 9.26 -7.71 -1.30
N GLU A 23 8.83 -6.46 -1.16
CA GLU A 23 8.95 -5.69 0.08
C GLU A 23 7.61 -5.55 0.81
N VAL A 24 7.62 -5.71 2.13
CA VAL A 24 6.44 -5.50 2.98
C VAL A 24 6.15 -4.01 3.07
N VAL A 25 5.01 -3.56 2.53
CA VAL A 25 4.56 -2.16 2.57
C VAL A 25 3.59 -1.89 3.72
N LEU A 26 2.80 -2.89 4.12
CA LEU A 26 2.03 -2.87 5.36
C LEU A 26 2.31 -4.13 6.17
N ARG A 27 2.46 -3.98 7.49
CA ARG A 27 2.50 -5.08 8.45
C ARG A 27 1.59 -4.72 9.62
N ASN A 28 0.70 -5.63 10.03
CA ASN A 28 -0.24 -5.38 11.13
C ASN A 28 -0.94 -4.02 10.98
N ASN A 29 -1.42 -3.70 9.77
CA ASN A 29 -2.11 -2.45 9.47
C ASN A 29 -1.25 -1.16 9.55
N GLU A 30 0.07 -1.26 9.69
CA GLU A 30 0.99 -0.11 9.72
C GLU A 30 1.85 -0.06 8.47
N HIS A 31 2.04 1.14 7.91
CA HIS A 31 2.90 1.34 6.75
C HIS A 31 4.36 1.27 7.20
N THR A 32 5.17 0.46 6.52
CA THR A 32 6.58 0.22 6.90
C THR A 32 7.51 1.35 6.47
N GLY A 33 7.06 2.21 5.56
CA GLY A 33 7.88 3.24 4.92
C GLY A 33 8.48 2.80 3.59
N ALA A 34 8.39 1.51 3.24
CA ALA A 34 8.81 1.01 1.93
C ALA A 34 7.98 1.66 0.81
N LEU A 35 8.66 2.13 -0.24
CA LEU A 35 8.05 2.72 -1.43
C LEU A 35 8.44 1.95 -2.71
N PRO A 36 8.23 0.62 -2.79
CA PRO A 36 8.75 -0.22 -3.86
C PRO A 36 7.92 -0.17 -5.15
N GLY A 37 6.99 0.79 -5.28
CA GLY A 37 6.10 0.89 -6.43
C GLY A 37 6.85 1.19 -7.73
N ARG A 38 6.46 0.50 -8.81
CA ARG A 38 7.03 0.71 -10.15
C ARG A 38 5.91 0.90 -11.16
N LEU A 39 6.16 1.74 -12.16
CA LEU A 39 5.22 1.93 -13.26
C LEU A 39 5.28 0.72 -14.19
N LEU A 40 4.19 -0.04 -14.26
CA LEU A 40 4.06 -1.14 -15.23
C LEU A 40 3.58 -0.58 -16.57
N ARG A 41 4.27 -0.92 -17.67
CA ARG A 41 3.91 -0.55 -19.04
C ARG A 41 4.06 -1.74 -19.99
N GLY A 42 3.01 -2.06 -20.73
CA GLY A 42 3.09 -2.95 -21.90
C GLY A 42 2.73 -4.42 -21.65
N PRO A 43 2.77 -5.25 -22.73
CA PRO A 43 1.97 -6.48 -22.85
C PRO A 43 2.27 -7.61 -21.85
N LEU A 44 3.44 -7.64 -21.23
CA LEU A 44 3.87 -8.70 -20.30
C LEU A 44 4.73 -8.15 -19.14
N ALA A 45 4.48 -6.89 -18.75
CA ALA A 45 5.32 -6.18 -17.78
C ALA A 45 5.75 -7.07 -16.60
N THR A 46 7.06 -7.16 -16.40
CA THR A 46 7.74 -7.75 -15.23
C THR A 46 8.85 -6.82 -14.75
N ALA A 47 9.28 -7.00 -13.49
CA ALA A 47 9.76 -5.97 -12.57
C ALA A 47 11.14 -5.35 -12.84
#